data_AF-A0AB39HN85-F1
#
_entry.id   AF-A0AB39HN85-F1
#
_cell.length_a   1.000
_cell.length_b   1.000
_cell.length_c   1.000
_cell.angle_alpha   90.00
_cell.angle_beta   90.00
_cell.angle_gamma   90.00
#
_symmetry.space_group_name_H-M   'P 1'
#
loop_
_entity.id
_entity.type
_entity.pdbx_description
1 polymer ?
#
loop_
_entity_poly.entity_id
_entity_poly.type
_entity_poly.pdbx_seq_one_letter_code
_entity_poly.pdbx_strand_id
1 'polypeptide(L)'
;MKKLKINPVLFIIILFFIILLIMKHKDDIFPEDTKTMKESIQEIAESLPSLQDEITYIKTSPNLLEMPIEASFSADKFFFRLKAEAIRLGQITEVDLEKHVEQIYDEAMQLLEIAETEYNIVLTPTEVANYIEENFSNTMDDNQEMYAEALGIQIDQYEKYFQRDLHIFNLLFSKLYPALQEKYPQETGEEDSEYDVRLREEIQKQLQQNY
;
A
#
# COMPACT_ATOMS: atom_id res chain seq x y z
N MET A 1 27.55 0.92 14.82
CA MET A 1 26.40 0.64 13.93
C MET A 1 25.22 1.47 14.44
N LYS A 2 24.86 2.55 13.74
CA LYS A 2 23.63 3.31 14.04
C LYS A 2 22.47 2.43 13.59
N LYS A 3 21.60 2.02 14.52
CA LYS A 3 20.32 1.40 14.16
C LYS A 3 19.55 2.46 13.37
N LEU A 4 19.31 2.22 12.08
CA LEU A 4 18.38 3.01 11.30
C LEU A 4 17.02 2.79 11.97
N LYS A 5 16.53 3.78 12.71
CA LYS A 5 15.13 3.79 13.14
C LYS A 5 14.33 4.00 11.86
N ILE A 6 13.80 2.91 11.30
CA ILE A 6 12.84 2.98 10.20
C ILE A 6 11.66 3.78 10.75
N ASN A 7 11.54 5.00 10.25
CA ASN A 7 10.52 5.97 10.66
C ASN A 7 9.18 5.46 10.08
N PRO A 8 8.07 5.41 10.83
CA PRO A 8 6.74 5.03 10.32
C PRO A 8 6.24 5.84 9.12
N VAL A 9 7.00 6.86 8.71
CA VAL A 9 6.83 7.66 7.49
C VAL A 9 6.87 6.82 6.20
N LEU A 10 7.42 5.60 6.19
CA LEU A 10 7.44 4.77 4.97
C LEU A 10 6.04 4.29 4.55
N PHE A 11 5.11 4.11 5.50
CA PHE A 11 3.70 3.79 5.26
C PHE A 11 2.99 4.90 4.47
N ILE A 12 3.51 6.13 4.58
CA ILE A 12 3.01 7.30 3.88
C ILE A 12 3.49 7.26 2.43
N ILE A 13 4.70 6.82 2.10
CA ILE A 13 5.26 7.07 0.75
C ILE A 13 4.45 6.42 -0.38
N ILE A 14 3.96 5.19 -0.25
CA ILE A 14 3.22 4.53 -1.36
C ILE A 14 1.78 5.08 -1.45
N LEU A 15 1.08 5.19 -0.32
CA LEU A 15 -0.27 5.75 -0.28
C LEU A 15 -0.26 7.24 -0.68
N PHE A 16 0.76 8.00 -0.27
CA PHE A 16 0.98 9.42 -0.59
C PHE A 16 1.44 9.60 -2.03
N PHE A 17 2.15 8.65 -2.65
CA PHE A 17 2.43 8.70 -4.09
C PHE A 17 1.17 8.48 -4.92
N ILE A 18 0.31 7.53 -4.53
CA ILE A 18 -0.96 7.31 -5.20
C ILE A 18 -1.91 8.50 -4.99
N ILE A 19 -1.99 9.03 -3.76
CA ILE A 19 -2.78 10.23 -3.43
C ILE A 19 -2.22 11.46 -4.17
N LEU A 20 -0.90 11.68 -4.24
CA LEU A 20 -0.30 12.81 -4.97
C LEU A 20 -0.53 12.74 -6.49
N LEU A 21 -0.56 11.53 -7.08
CA LEU A 21 -0.91 11.31 -8.48
C LEU A 21 -2.37 11.72 -8.77
N ILE A 22 -3.28 11.46 -7.83
CA ILE A 22 -4.70 11.81 -7.92
C ILE A 22 -4.94 13.32 -7.65
N MET A 23 -4.11 13.97 -6.83
CA MET A 23 -4.25 15.37 -6.40
C MET A 23 -4.04 16.44 -7.50
N LYS A 24 -3.74 16.08 -8.76
CA LYS A 24 -3.46 17.06 -9.83
C LYS A 24 -4.71 17.74 -10.42
N HIS A 25 -5.92 17.29 -10.09
CA HIS A 25 -7.16 17.92 -10.55
C HIS A 25 -8.03 18.35 -9.37
N LYS A 26 -8.00 19.66 -9.11
CA LYS A 26 -8.74 20.33 -8.05
C LYS A 26 -9.80 21.19 -8.71
N ASP A 27 -11.06 20.78 -8.62
CA ASP A 27 -12.24 21.63 -8.67
C ASP A 27 -13.35 20.99 -7.81
N ASP A 28 -14.12 21.83 -7.13
CA ASP A 28 -15.05 21.55 -6.03
C ASP A 28 -16.25 20.63 -6.39
N ILE A 29 -16.85 19.98 -5.37
CA ILE A 29 -18.26 20.11 -4.91
C ILE A 29 -18.60 18.98 -3.90
N PHE A 30 -19.07 19.36 -2.71
CA PHE A 30 -19.72 18.47 -1.74
C PHE A 30 -21.22 18.31 -2.07
N PRO A 31 -21.76 17.09 -2.19
CA PRO A 31 -23.18 16.86 -1.98
C PRO A 31 -23.46 16.63 -0.49
N GLU A 32 -24.39 17.42 -0.01
CA GLU A 32 -25.05 17.35 1.29
C GLU A 32 -25.93 16.08 1.32
N ASP A 33 -25.33 14.91 1.58
CA ASP A 33 -26.07 13.68 1.80
C ASP A 33 -25.70 13.10 3.18
N THR A 34 -26.72 12.75 3.97
CA THR A 34 -26.67 12.45 5.42
C THR A 34 -25.96 11.15 5.79
N LYS A 35 -25.14 10.61 4.90
CA LYS A 35 -24.46 9.33 5.06
C LYS A 35 -23.16 9.51 5.85
N THR A 36 -22.98 8.72 6.90
CA THR A 36 -21.74 8.72 7.68
C THR A 36 -20.58 8.14 6.85
N MET A 37 -19.35 8.58 7.12
CA MET A 37 -18.16 8.07 6.45
C MET A 37 -18.07 6.53 6.50
N LYS A 38 -18.40 5.95 7.66
CA LYS A 38 -18.46 4.49 7.85
C LYS A 38 -19.46 3.81 6.90
N GLU A 39 -20.67 4.32 6.78
CA GLU A 39 -21.69 3.75 5.89
C GLU A 39 -21.25 3.87 4.41
N SER A 40 -20.58 4.96 4.05
CA SER A 40 -20.04 5.15 2.70
C SER A 40 -18.93 4.16 2.38
N ILE A 41 -18.03 3.91 3.31
CA ILE A 41 -16.97 2.90 3.19
C ILE A 41 -17.58 1.49 3.11
N GLN A 42 -18.57 1.19 3.94
CA GLN A 42 -19.24 -0.10 3.93
C GLN A 42 -19.91 -0.39 2.58
N GLU A 43 -20.59 0.59 1.97
CA GLU A 43 -21.19 0.42 0.63
C GLU A 43 -20.13 0.12 -0.45
N ILE A 44 -18.93 0.72 -0.36
CA ILE A 44 -17.84 0.37 -1.27
C ILE A 44 -17.47 -1.09 -1.10
N ALA A 45 -17.27 -1.54 0.14
CA ALA A 45 -16.91 -2.92 0.40
C ALA A 45 -17.98 -3.89 -0.12
N GLU A 46 -19.25 -3.59 0.10
CA GLU A 46 -20.40 -4.39 -0.37
C GLU A 46 -20.51 -4.41 -1.91
N SER A 47 -20.06 -3.35 -2.58
CA SER A 47 -20.07 -3.26 -4.05
C SER A 47 -18.99 -4.10 -4.75
N LEU A 48 -18.05 -4.70 -4.00
CA LEU A 48 -16.90 -5.45 -4.51
C LEU A 48 -16.99 -6.93 -4.09
N PRO A 49 -17.56 -7.82 -4.94
CA PRO A 49 -17.75 -9.22 -4.58
C PRO A 49 -16.46 -9.97 -4.24
N SER A 50 -15.37 -9.75 -4.99
CA SER A 50 -14.07 -10.38 -4.71
C SER A 50 -13.47 -9.91 -3.39
N LEU A 51 -13.69 -8.66 -3.00
CA LEU A 51 -13.33 -8.18 -1.66
C LEU A 51 -14.10 -8.91 -0.55
N GLN A 52 -15.39 -9.22 -0.77
CA GLN A 52 -16.18 -9.97 0.21
C GLN A 52 -15.70 -11.41 0.38
N ASP A 53 -15.27 -12.04 -0.72
CA ASP A 53 -14.64 -13.36 -0.68
C ASP A 53 -13.31 -13.31 0.12
N GLU A 54 -12.50 -12.27 -0.10
CA GLU A 54 -11.25 -12.05 0.63
C GLU A 54 -11.50 -11.79 2.13
N ILE A 55 -12.49 -10.95 2.47
CA ILE A 55 -12.92 -10.71 3.86
C ILE A 55 -13.38 -12.02 4.52
N THR A 56 -14.13 -12.85 3.80
CA THR A 56 -14.58 -14.16 4.29
C THR A 56 -13.40 -15.09 4.53
N TYR A 57 -12.44 -15.11 3.61
CA TYR A 57 -11.20 -15.86 3.75
C TYR A 57 -10.39 -15.41 4.97
N ILE A 58 -10.27 -14.09 5.19
CA ILE A 58 -9.60 -13.51 6.37
C ILE A 58 -10.29 -13.94 7.67
N LYS A 59 -11.63 -14.00 7.70
CA LYS A 59 -12.39 -14.38 8.90
C LYS A 59 -12.24 -15.87 9.26
N THR A 60 -12.02 -16.73 8.27
CA THR A 60 -12.17 -18.18 8.42
C THR A 60 -10.87 -18.97 8.36
N SER A 61 -9.78 -18.35 7.90
CA SER A 61 -8.53 -19.07 7.61
C SER A 61 -7.52 -19.02 8.75
N PRO A 62 -6.98 -20.16 9.21
CA PRO A 62 -6.08 -20.20 10.36
C PRO A 62 -4.63 -19.79 10.06
N ASN A 63 -4.19 -19.76 8.79
CA ASN A 63 -2.76 -19.62 8.42
C ASN A 63 -2.49 -18.46 7.43
N LEU A 64 -3.17 -17.33 7.61
CA LEU A 64 -3.06 -16.19 6.68
C LEU A 64 -1.65 -15.60 6.55
N LEU A 65 -0.80 -15.73 7.58
CA LEU A 65 0.58 -15.24 7.51
C LEU A 65 1.47 -16.08 6.57
N GLU A 66 1.12 -17.35 6.35
CA GLU A 66 1.87 -18.29 5.52
C GLU A 66 1.49 -18.22 4.03
N MET A 67 0.54 -17.36 3.66
CA MET A 67 0.12 -17.24 2.27
C MET A 67 1.27 -16.76 1.36
N PRO A 68 1.27 -17.17 0.08
CA PRO A 68 2.20 -16.63 -0.92
C PRO A 68 2.18 -15.10 -0.95
N ILE A 69 3.32 -14.49 -1.31
CA ILE A 69 3.48 -13.04 -1.30
C ILE A 69 2.47 -12.38 -2.24
N GLU A 70 2.38 -12.88 -3.47
CA GLU A 70 1.53 -12.39 -4.55
C GLU A 70 0.05 -12.50 -4.20
N ALA A 71 -0.33 -13.57 -3.49
CA ALA A 71 -1.72 -13.79 -3.06
C ALA A 71 -2.22 -12.72 -2.08
N SER A 72 -1.33 -11.91 -1.51
CA SER A 72 -1.71 -10.80 -0.63
C SER A 72 -2.14 -9.55 -1.37
N PHE A 73 -1.88 -9.48 -2.68
CA PHE A 73 -2.22 -8.32 -3.49
C PHE A 73 -3.58 -8.54 -4.16
N SER A 74 -4.39 -7.49 -4.17
CA SER A 74 -5.77 -7.55 -4.67
C SER A 74 -6.14 -6.17 -5.21
N ALA A 75 -6.47 -6.11 -6.51
CA ALA A 75 -6.95 -4.88 -7.15
C ALA A 75 -8.14 -4.29 -6.37
N ASP A 76 -9.06 -5.12 -5.88
CA ASP A 76 -10.19 -4.69 -5.07
C ASP A 76 -9.78 -4.04 -3.74
N LYS A 77 -8.71 -4.52 -3.09
CA LYS A 77 -8.20 -3.87 -1.89
C LYS A 77 -7.58 -2.51 -2.18
N PHE A 78 -6.89 -2.37 -3.32
CA PHE A 78 -6.37 -1.07 -3.77
C PHE A 78 -7.52 -0.12 -4.09
N PHE A 79 -8.52 -0.59 -4.85
CA PHE A 79 -9.71 0.19 -5.19
C PHE A 79 -10.49 0.63 -3.94
N PHE A 80 -10.74 -0.30 -3.01
CA PHE A 80 -11.38 -0.01 -1.74
C PHE A 80 -10.63 1.08 -0.98
N ARG A 81 -9.32 0.92 -0.78
CA ARG A 81 -8.50 1.91 -0.06
C ARG A 81 -8.53 3.28 -0.75
N LEU A 82 -8.41 3.33 -2.07
CA LEU A 82 -8.42 4.60 -2.81
C LEU A 82 -9.77 5.30 -2.74
N LYS A 83 -10.86 4.57 -2.93
CA LYS A 83 -12.20 5.14 -2.88
C LYS A 83 -12.57 5.56 -1.46
N ALA A 84 -12.18 4.78 -0.45
CA ALA A 84 -12.37 5.11 0.95
C ALA A 84 -11.60 6.38 1.37
N GLU A 85 -10.35 6.53 0.90
CA GLU A 85 -9.56 7.75 1.10
C GLU A 85 -10.13 8.95 0.36
N ALA A 86 -10.60 8.79 -0.89
CA ALA A 86 -11.25 9.85 -1.65
C ALA A 86 -12.48 10.40 -0.90
N ILE A 87 -13.34 9.50 -0.37
CA ILE A 87 -14.49 9.87 0.45
C ILE A 87 -14.05 10.62 1.72
N ARG A 88 -13.03 10.12 2.41
CA ARG A 88 -12.48 10.76 3.63
C ARG A 88 -11.98 12.18 3.34
N LEU A 89 -11.40 12.41 2.16
CA LEU A 89 -10.90 13.70 1.72
C LEU A 89 -12.00 14.62 1.14
N GLY A 90 -13.25 14.16 1.07
CA GLY A 90 -14.35 14.90 0.44
C GLY A 90 -14.17 15.04 -1.08
N GLN A 91 -13.42 14.13 -1.71
CA GLN A 91 -13.14 14.13 -3.13
C GLN A 91 -14.07 13.14 -3.83
N ILE A 92 -14.78 13.61 -4.86
CA ILE A 92 -15.43 12.75 -5.85
C ILE A 92 -14.48 12.69 -7.03
N THR A 93 -13.73 11.61 -7.17
CA THR A 93 -12.85 11.46 -8.33
C THR A 93 -13.67 11.05 -9.55
N GLU A 94 -13.84 11.97 -10.51
CA GLU A 94 -14.26 11.63 -11.89
C GLU A 94 -13.19 10.81 -12.66
N VAL A 95 -12.02 10.62 -12.04
CA VAL A 95 -10.94 9.80 -12.56
C VAL A 95 -11.40 8.35 -12.65
N ASP A 96 -11.06 7.70 -13.76
CA ASP A 96 -11.17 6.25 -13.94
C ASP A 96 -10.26 5.53 -12.92
N LEU A 97 -10.80 5.35 -11.71
CA LEU A 97 -10.13 4.71 -10.57
C LEU A 97 -9.77 3.27 -10.89
N GLU A 98 -10.57 2.59 -11.72
CA GLU A 98 -10.33 1.20 -12.12
C GLU A 98 -9.01 1.10 -12.88
N LYS A 99 -8.81 1.96 -13.88
CA LYS A 99 -7.55 2.01 -14.63
C LYS A 99 -6.34 2.33 -13.74
N HIS A 100 -6.50 3.23 -12.76
CA HIS A 100 -5.40 3.56 -11.84
C HIS A 100 -5.07 2.38 -10.92
N VAL A 101 -6.08 1.66 -10.44
CA VAL A 101 -5.91 0.48 -9.61
C VAL A 101 -5.20 -0.63 -10.36
N GLU A 102 -5.57 -0.88 -11.62
CA GLU A 102 -4.89 -1.84 -12.48
C GLU A 102 -3.40 -1.48 -12.62
N GLN A 103 -3.09 -0.21 -12.92
CA GLN A 103 -1.71 0.26 -13.02
C GLN A 103 -0.94 0.09 -11.71
N ILE A 104 -1.53 0.43 -10.57
CA ILE A 104 -0.89 0.27 -9.26
C ILE A 104 -0.63 -1.20 -8.94
N TYR A 105 -1.58 -2.07 -9.24
CA TYR A 105 -1.45 -3.50 -9.06
C TYR A 105 -0.35 -4.08 -9.95
N ASP A 106 -0.30 -3.68 -11.23
CA ASP A 106 0.74 -4.14 -12.16
C ASP A 106 2.13 -3.63 -11.73
N GLU A 107 2.24 -2.35 -11.36
CA GLU A 107 3.48 -1.78 -10.81
C GLU A 107 3.91 -2.49 -9.52
N ALA A 108 2.97 -2.89 -8.67
CA ALA A 108 3.24 -3.68 -7.46
C ALA A 108 3.92 -5.01 -7.80
N MET A 109 3.36 -5.73 -8.76
CA MET A 109 3.87 -7.04 -9.19
C MET A 109 5.22 -6.90 -9.87
N GLN A 110 5.36 -5.93 -10.77
CA GLN A 110 6.63 -5.64 -11.45
C GLN A 110 7.72 -5.23 -10.46
N LEU A 111 7.40 -4.48 -9.41
CA LEU A 111 8.40 -4.09 -8.42
C LEU A 111 8.94 -5.31 -7.64
N LEU A 112 8.11 -6.31 -7.36
CA LEU A 112 8.57 -7.58 -6.77
C LEU A 112 9.53 -8.30 -7.73
N GLU A 113 9.18 -8.38 -9.01
CA GLU A 113 10.01 -9.00 -10.04
C GLU A 113 11.34 -8.26 -10.22
N ILE A 114 11.33 -6.93 -10.30
CA ILE A 114 12.54 -6.10 -10.38
C ILE A 114 13.43 -6.32 -9.16
N ALA A 115 12.85 -6.32 -7.95
CA ALA A 115 13.62 -6.56 -6.73
C ALA A 115 14.31 -7.92 -6.75
N GLU A 116 13.64 -8.98 -7.23
CA GLU A 116 14.23 -10.30 -7.38
C GLU A 116 15.31 -10.33 -8.46
N THR A 117 15.00 -9.84 -9.67
CA THR A 117 15.85 -10.01 -10.86
C THR A 117 17.06 -9.07 -10.87
N GLU A 118 16.87 -7.79 -10.53
CA GLU A 118 17.90 -6.76 -10.63
C GLU A 118 18.69 -6.56 -9.33
N TYR A 119 18.09 -6.94 -8.20
CA TYR A 119 18.66 -6.71 -6.87
C TYR A 119 18.82 -7.98 -6.03
N ASN A 120 18.37 -9.15 -6.52
CA ASN A 120 18.41 -10.43 -5.79
C ASN A 120 17.74 -10.36 -4.41
N ILE A 121 16.65 -9.59 -4.32
CA ILE A 121 15.84 -9.41 -3.13
C ILE A 121 14.57 -10.25 -3.29
N VAL A 122 14.50 -11.34 -2.55
CA VAL A 122 13.30 -12.18 -2.45
C VAL A 122 12.71 -12.05 -1.04
N LEU A 123 11.39 -11.98 -0.96
CA LEU A 123 10.65 -11.99 0.28
C LEU A 123 10.00 -13.35 0.50
N THR A 124 10.13 -13.90 1.70
CA THR A 124 9.43 -15.13 2.08
C THR A 124 8.20 -14.84 2.94
N PRO A 125 7.17 -15.72 2.94
CA PRO A 125 6.02 -15.56 3.83
C PRO A 125 6.42 -15.44 5.32
N THR A 126 7.43 -16.19 5.75
CA THR A 126 7.96 -16.14 7.12
C THR A 126 8.61 -14.80 7.46
N GLU A 127 9.38 -14.20 6.53
CA GLU A 127 9.96 -12.88 6.76
C GLU A 127 8.89 -11.79 6.88
N VAL A 128 7.85 -11.86 6.05
CA VAL A 128 6.71 -10.93 6.14
C VAL A 128 5.95 -11.11 7.45
N ALA A 129 5.69 -12.35 7.86
CA ALA A 129 5.04 -12.64 9.13
C ALA A 129 5.83 -12.06 10.31
N ASN A 130 7.15 -12.27 10.35
CA ASN A 130 8.01 -11.70 11.38
C ASN A 130 8.01 -10.17 11.33
N TYR A 131 8.08 -9.57 10.15
CA TYR A 131 8.01 -8.12 9.99
C TYR A 131 6.70 -7.55 10.54
N ILE A 132 5.57 -8.19 10.25
CA ILE A 132 4.26 -7.79 10.76
C ILE A 132 4.25 -7.86 12.30
N GLU A 133 4.69 -8.97 12.90
CA GLU A 133 4.72 -9.10 14.36
C GLU A 133 5.65 -8.09 15.05
N GLU A 134 6.78 -7.75 14.42
CA GLU A 134 7.74 -6.78 14.96
C GLU A 134 7.26 -5.33 14.86
N ASN A 135 6.44 -5.00 13.84
CA ASN A 135 5.98 -3.64 13.56
C ASN A 135 4.51 -3.42 13.93
N PHE A 136 3.81 -4.46 14.35
CA PHE A 136 2.45 -4.34 14.87
C PHE A 136 2.45 -3.51 16.16
N SER A 137 1.90 -2.30 16.08
CA SER A 137 1.72 -1.45 17.25
C SER A 137 0.35 -1.70 17.88
N ASN A 138 0.31 -1.78 19.21
CA ASN A 138 -0.93 -1.78 19.98
C ASN A 138 -1.60 -0.39 20.03
N THR A 139 -0.96 0.65 19.50
CA THR A 139 -1.57 1.98 19.32
C THR A 139 -2.13 2.06 17.90
N MET A 140 -3.45 1.97 17.78
CA MET A 140 -4.17 2.00 16.51
C MET A 140 -4.86 3.35 16.35
N ASP A 141 -5.00 3.79 15.10
CA ASP A 141 -5.65 5.05 14.74
C ASP A 141 -7.16 4.84 14.57
N ASP A 142 -7.97 5.83 14.96
CA ASP A 142 -9.43 5.80 14.90
C ASP A 142 -9.94 5.50 13.47
N ASN A 143 -9.16 5.88 12.44
CA ASN A 143 -9.49 5.59 11.05
C ASN A 143 -9.36 4.10 10.71
N GLN A 144 -8.36 3.41 11.26
CA GLN A 144 -8.15 1.97 11.02
C GLN A 144 -9.29 1.17 11.65
N GLU A 145 -9.73 1.56 12.86
CA GLU A 145 -10.90 0.97 13.52
C GLU A 145 -12.16 1.11 12.66
N MET A 146 -12.41 2.31 12.11
CA MET A 146 -13.54 2.53 11.22
C MET A 146 -13.48 1.65 9.95
N TYR A 147 -12.30 1.49 9.33
CA TYR A 147 -12.16 0.62 8.16
C TYR A 147 -12.40 -0.85 8.51
N ALA A 148 -11.85 -1.34 9.61
CA ALA A 148 -12.07 -2.70 10.08
C ALA A 148 -13.56 -2.97 10.38
N GLU A 149 -14.23 -2.03 11.05
CA GLU A 149 -15.67 -2.09 11.32
C GLU A 149 -16.51 -2.10 10.04
N ALA A 150 -16.16 -1.27 9.05
CA ALA A 150 -16.86 -1.22 7.77
C ALA A 150 -16.71 -2.52 6.96
N LEU A 151 -15.55 -3.18 7.06
CA LEU A 151 -15.28 -4.50 6.49
C LEU A 151 -15.84 -5.65 7.36
N GLY A 152 -16.32 -5.34 8.55
CA GLY A 152 -16.84 -6.30 9.53
C GLY A 152 -15.80 -7.31 10.01
N ILE A 153 -14.51 -6.95 10.04
CA ILE A 153 -13.40 -7.75 10.55
C ILE A 153 -12.86 -7.13 11.83
N GLN A 154 -12.12 -7.92 12.62
CA GLN A 154 -11.42 -7.37 13.78
C GLN A 154 -10.24 -6.50 13.31
N ILE A 155 -9.87 -5.52 14.14
CA ILE A 155 -8.81 -4.57 13.81
C ILE A 155 -7.44 -5.25 13.63
N ASP A 156 -7.16 -6.31 14.39
CA ASP A 156 -5.96 -7.12 14.20
C ASP A 156 -5.96 -7.86 12.85
N GLN A 157 -7.13 -8.36 12.41
CA GLN A 157 -7.29 -8.98 11.10
C GLN A 157 -7.12 -7.97 9.97
N TYR A 158 -7.62 -6.74 10.16
CA TYR A 158 -7.41 -5.66 9.22
C TYR A 158 -5.90 -5.35 9.09
N GLU A 159 -5.20 -5.11 10.19
CA GLU A 159 -3.80 -4.71 10.13
C GLU A 159 -2.85 -5.83 9.73
N LYS A 160 -3.09 -7.07 10.16
CA LYS A 160 -2.20 -8.19 9.86
C LYS A 160 -2.46 -8.84 8.51
N TYR A 161 -3.73 -8.91 8.08
CA TYR A 161 -4.12 -9.70 6.91
C TYR A 161 -4.63 -8.85 5.77
N PHE A 162 -5.56 -7.92 6.04
CA PHE A 162 -6.07 -7.05 4.99
C PHE A 162 -4.96 -6.12 4.45
N GLN A 163 -4.19 -5.50 5.36
CA GLN A 163 -3.06 -4.63 5.06
C GLN A 163 -1.73 -5.37 4.78
N ARG A 164 -1.75 -6.69 4.64
CA ARG A 164 -0.53 -7.52 4.47
C ARG A 164 0.33 -7.07 3.30
N ASP A 165 -0.29 -6.66 2.19
CA ASP A 165 0.41 -6.13 1.01
C ASP A 165 1.20 -4.85 1.29
N LEU A 166 0.71 -3.94 2.14
CA LEU A 166 1.49 -2.77 2.57
C LEU A 166 2.68 -3.18 3.42
N HIS A 167 2.54 -4.19 4.28
CA HIS A 167 3.67 -4.72 5.05
C HIS A 167 4.72 -5.36 4.15
N ILE A 168 4.30 -6.10 3.12
CA ILE A 168 5.19 -6.64 2.08
C ILE A 168 5.97 -5.50 1.42
N PHE A 169 5.29 -4.43 1.01
CA PHE A 169 5.97 -3.30 0.39
C PHE A 169 6.93 -2.59 1.32
N ASN A 170 6.53 -2.34 2.57
CA ASN A 170 7.41 -1.70 3.55
C ASN A 170 8.68 -2.54 3.78
N LEU A 171 8.52 -3.86 3.89
CA LEU A 171 9.65 -4.78 3.98
C LEU A 171 10.50 -4.77 2.71
N LEU A 172 9.87 -4.80 1.53
CA LEU A 172 10.55 -4.75 0.23
C LEU A 172 11.41 -3.50 0.14
N PHE A 173 10.84 -2.32 0.37
CA PHE A 173 11.55 -1.05 0.31
C PHE A 173 12.65 -0.94 1.37
N SER A 174 12.46 -1.52 2.56
CA SER A 174 13.51 -1.56 3.58
C SER A 174 14.77 -2.33 3.13
N LYS A 175 14.61 -3.29 2.20
CA LYS A 175 15.70 -4.05 1.58
C LYS A 175 16.19 -3.42 0.27
N LEU A 176 15.28 -2.94 -0.56
CA LEU A 176 15.55 -2.39 -1.88
C LEU A 176 16.27 -1.05 -1.79
N TYR A 177 15.89 -0.19 -0.84
CA TYR A 177 16.48 1.15 -0.73
C TYR A 177 18.00 1.13 -0.46
N PRO A 178 18.51 0.32 0.49
CA PRO A 178 19.96 0.16 0.66
C PRO A 178 20.66 -0.39 -0.60
N ALA A 179 20.05 -1.34 -1.30
CA ALA A 179 20.62 -1.92 -2.52
C ALA A 179 20.69 -0.89 -3.67
N LEU A 180 19.68 -0.03 -3.77
CA LEU A 180 19.67 1.11 -4.68
C LEU A 180 20.79 2.10 -4.35
N GLN A 181 20.98 2.42 -3.07
CA GLN A 181 22.05 3.32 -2.65
C GLN A 181 23.46 2.76 -2.91
N GLU A 182 23.61 1.43 -2.89
CA GLU A 182 24.86 0.77 -3.25
C GLU A 182 25.11 0.81 -4.77
N LYS A 183 24.07 0.53 -5.57
CA LYS A 183 24.16 0.53 -7.05
C LYS A 183 24.32 1.95 -7.63
N TYR A 184 23.67 2.92 -7.00
CA TYR A 184 23.63 4.32 -7.44
C TYR A 184 24.04 5.23 -6.29
N PRO A 185 25.34 5.34 -5.95
CA PRO A 185 25.78 6.16 -4.82
C PRO A 185 25.47 7.65 -5.01
N GLN A 186 25.35 8.36 -3.89
CA GLN A 186 25.17 9.81 -3.85
C GLN A 186 26.37 10.52 -4.48
N GLU A 187 26.10 11.50 -5.34
CA GLU A 187 27.15 12.25 -6.01
C GLU A 187 27.71 13.37 -5.11
N THR A 188 28.95 13.78 -5.36
CA THR A 188 29.55 14.87 -4.57
C THR A 188 28.82 16.18 -4.86
N GLY A 189 28.22 16.77 -3.82
CA GLY A 189 27.46 18.02 -3.92
C GLY A 189 25.97 17.83 -4.23
N GLU A 190 25.49 16.58 -4.31
CA GLU A 190 24.07 16.25 -4.41
C GLU A 190 23.44 16.30 -3.01
N GLU A 191 22.36 17.06 -2.85
CA GLU A 191 21.61 17.13 -1.59
C GLU A 191 20.80 15.84 -1.36
N ASP A 192 20.57 15.46 -0.11
CA ASP A 192 19.86 14.22 0.23
C ASP A 192 18.47 14.12 -0.44
N SER A 193 17.75 15.24 -0.55
CA SER A 193 16.45 15.28 -1.22
C SER A 193 16.53 15.07 -2.73
N GLU A 194 17.61 15.54 -3.38
CA GLU A 194 17.83 15.34 -4.82
C GLU A 194 18.22 13.88 -5.09
N TYR A 195 19.05 13.31 -4.21
CA TYR A 195 19.44 11.92 -4.25
C TYR A 195 18.25 10.96 -4.09
N ASP A 196 17.39 11.21 -3.10
CA ASP A 196 16.17 10.44 -2.87
C ASP A 196 15.23 10.49 -4.10
N VAL A 197 15.16 11.63 -4.80
CA VAL A 197 14.37 11.77 -6.04
C VAL A 197 15.01 10.96 -7.17
N ARG A 198 16.33 11.05 -7.37
CA ARG A 198 17.04 10.28 -8.39
C ARG A 198 16.87 8.78 -8.21
N LEU A 199 16.98 8.27 -6.98
CA LEU A 199 16.75 6.85 -6.71
C LEU A 199 15.33 6.40 -7.07
N ARG A 200 14.32 7.24 -6.82
CA ARG A 200 12.93 6.96 -7.24
C ARG A 200 12.77 6.97 -8.75
N GLU A 201 13.40 7.91 -9.44
CA GLU A 201 13.40 7.96 -10.90
C GLU A 201 14.05 6.71 -11.51
N GLU A 202 15.09 6.15 -10.89
CA GLU A 202 15.69 4.90 -11.36
C GLU A 202 14.73 3.71 -11.23
N ILE A 203 13.97 3.60 -10.13
CA ILE A 203 12.91 2.58 -10.00
C ILE A 203 11.84 2.81 -11.08
N GLN A 204 11.39 4.05 -11.27
CA GLN A 204 10.35 4.39 -12.25
C GLN A 204 10.78 4.05 -13.68
N LYS A 205 12.04 4.31 -14.04
CA LYS A 205 12.60 3.95 -15.34
C LYS A 205 12.56 2.44 -15.57
N GLN A 206 12.86 1.63 -14.54
CA GLN A 206 12.80 0.17 -14.65
C GLN A 206 11.36 -0.33 -14.81
N LEU A 207 10.41 0.24 -14.07
CA LEU A 207 8.98 -0.05 -14.25
C LEU A 207 8.50 0.26 -15.68
N GLN A 208 8.99 1.35 -16.29
CA GLN A 208 8.61 1.74 -17.65
C GLN A 208 9.28 0.92 -18.77
N GLN A 209 10.43 0.29 -18.51
CA GLN A 209 11.18 -0.50 -19.49
C GLN A 209 10.58 -1.90 -19.74
N ASN A 210 9.69 -2.34 -18.86
CA ASN A 210 9.03 -3.64 -18.94
C ASN A 210 7.63 -3.58 -19.61
N TYR A 211 7.32 -2.46 -20.29
CA TYR A 211 6.16 -2.26 -21.17
C TYR A 211 6.56 -2.21 -22.66
#